data_AF-A0A2S0L995-F1
#
_entry.id   AF-A0A2S0L995-F1
#
_cell.length_a   1.000
_cell.length_b   1.000
_cell.length_c   1.000
_cell.angle_alpha   90.00
_cell.angle_beta   90.00
_cell.angle_gamma   90.00
#
_symmetry.space_group_name_H-M   'P 1'
#
loop_
_entity.id
_entity.type
_entity.pdbx_description
1 polymer ?
#
loop_
_entity_poly.entity_id
_entity_poly.type
_entity_poly.pdbx_seq_one_letter_code
_entity_poly.pdbx_strand_id
1 'polypeptide(L)'
;MSQEELFYRIFILSILFKKRDTRGSFLREVCYFCFSFLGISKLLEAMETEGLIGHEGRYENSDTFEKIFITEKGKEFLIKNHSKATYTEDMIIQGREELINDFLCLPVVIRISNIPQEIASKLIETIETIETEKLPKWLEERLKSLTEEEIWGNDYLQTYDIFIHRIKNKNWRFRHFKKEERCLELHFSCKNSSSFFDVITVAFLLGIDCYTQMVIDDPIFGVYSPK
;
A
#
# COMPACT_ATOMS: atom_id res chain seq x y z
N MET A 1 15.90 30.05 -0.72
CA MET A 1 15.46 28.65 -0.63
C MET A 1 16.04 28.05 0.64
N SER A 2 15.18 27.58 1.55
CA SER A 2 15.62 26.88 2.76
C SER A 2 16.16 25.48 2.42
N GLN A 3 16.90 24.83 3.34
CA GLN A 3 17.35 23.44 3.12
C GLN A 3 16.17 22.46 2.97
N GLU A 4 15.10 22.69 3.73
CA GLU A 4 13.87 21.92 3.66
C GLU A 4 13.18 22.06 2.29
N GLU A 5 13.08 23.29 1.77
CA GLU A 5 12.49 23.55 0.46
C GLU A 5 13.34 22.92 -0.66
N LEU A 6 14.68 22.99 -0.56
CA LEU A 6 15.60 22.33 -1.49
C LEU A 6 15.40 20.82 -1.49
N PHE A 7 15.22 20.21 -0.31
CA PHE A 7 14.95 18.79 -0.18
C PHE A 7 13.66 18.39 -0.90
N TYR A 8 12.54 19.08 -0.66
CA TYR A 8 11.26 18.76 -1.31
C TYR A 8 11.33 18.92 -2.83
N ARG A 9 12.02 19.94 -3.33
CA ARG A 9 12.25 20.13 -4.77
C ARG A 9 13.02 18.96 -5.38
N ILE A 10 14.11 18.52 -4.73
CA ILE A 10 14.90 17.35 -5.18
C ILE A 10 14.05 16.08 -5.14
N PHE A 11 13.23 15.89 -4.10
CA PHE A 11 12.36 14.74 -3.96
C PHE A 11 11.30 14.67 -5.08
N ILE A 12 10.57 15.76 -5.32
CA ILE A 12 9.55 15.84 -6.40
C ILE A 12 10.18 15.61 -7.77
N LEU A 13 11.31 16.26 -8.06
CA LEU A 13 12.02 16.08 -9.33
C LEU A 13 12.54 14.65 -9.51
N SER A 14 12.94 13.98 -8.42
CA SER A 14 13.38 12.58 -8.45
C SER A 14 12.22 11.62 -8.80
N ILE A 15 11.01 11.90 -8.30
CA ILE A 15 9.81 11.14 -8.66
C ILE A 15 9.49 11.32 -10.14
N LEU A 16 9.43 12.57 -10.60
CA LEU A 16 9.13 12.90 -12.00
C LEU A 16 10.18 12.35 -12.97
N PHE A 17 11.46 12.39 -12.60
CA PHE A 17 12.55 11.82 -13.40
C PHE A 17 12.38 10.30 -13.61
N LYS A 18 11.91 9.57 -12.59
CA LYS A 18 11.68 8.12 -12.68
C LYS A 18 10.38 7.76 -13.40
N LYS A 19 9.30 8.51 -13.16
CA LYS A 19 7.97 8.21 -13.70
C LYS A 19 7.68 8.86 -15.06
N ARG A 20 8.61 9.69 -15.57
CA ARG A 20 8.52 10.58 -16.76
C ARG A 20 7.42 11.63 -16.60
N ASP A 21 6.19 11.19 -16.36
CA ASP A 21 5.01 12.02 -16.17
C ASP A 21 4.15 11.50 -15.02
N THR A 22 3.48 12.37 -14.26
CA THR A 22 2.72 11.96 -13.07
C THR A 22 1.54 12.90 -12.81
N ARG A 23 0.44 12.40 -12.22
CA ARG A 23 -0.72 13.26 -11.88
C ARG A 23 -0.38 14.25 -10.77
N GLY A 24 -0.87 15.48 -10.86
CA GLY A 24 -0.68 16.49 -9.82
C GLY A 24 -1.27 16.07 -8.46
N SER A 25 -2.41 15.37 -8.47
CA SER A 25 -2.99 14.77 -7.26
C SER A 25 -2.04 13.78 -6.58
N PHE A 26 -1.36 12.94 -7.37
CA PHE A 26 -0.39 11.98 -6.84
C PHE A 26 0.79 12.68 -6.16
N LEU A 27 1.37 13.73 -6.77
CA LEU A 27 2.49 14.45 -6.14
C LEU A 27 2.07 15.13 -4.83
N ARG A 28 0.84 15.68 -4.79
CA ARG A 28 0.26 16.29 -3.59
C ARG A 28 0.06 15.27 -2.46
N GLU A 29 -0.50 14.11 -2.79
CA GLU A 29 -0.68 12.99 -1.83
C GLU A 29 0.66 12.51 -1.30
N VAL A 30 1.65 12.25 -2.16
CA VAL A 30 2.98 11.82 -1.73
C VAL A 30 3.57 12.84 -0.77
N CYS A 31 3.65 14.12 -1.14
CA CYS A 31 4.30 15.12 -0.27
C CYS A 31 3.55 15.37 1.04
N TYR A 32 2.21 15.30 1.03
CA TYR A 32 1.41 15.39 2.25
C TYR A 32 1.70 14.21 3.19
N PHE A 33 1.71 12.98 2.69
CA PHE A 33 1.92 11.79 3.51
C PHE A 33 3.37 11.63 3.99
N CYS A 34 4.36 11.94 3.14
CA CYS A 34 5.77 11.77 3.49
C CYS A 34 6.23 12.75 4.56
N PHE A 35 5.68 13.97 4.53
CA PHE A 35 6.29 15.11 5.21
C PHE A 35 5.29 16.00 5.95
N SER A 36 4.00 15.64 5.97
CA SER A 36 2.91 16.50 6.48
C SER A 36 2.94 17.90 5.85
N PHE A 37 3.44 18.00 4.62
CA PHE A 37 3.73 19.28 4.00
C PHE A 37 2.48 19.86 3.35
N LEU A 38 1.78 20.71 4.10
CA LEU A 38 0.60 21.45 3.66
C LEU A 38 0.92 22.50 2.58
N GLY A 39 2.20 22.84 2.37
CA GLY A 39 2.66 23.84 1.41
C GLY A 39 2.89 23.33 -0.02
N ILE A 40 2.55 22.07 -0.33
CA ILE A 40 2.92 21.45 -1.60
C ILE A 40 2.38 22.18 -2.83
N SER A 41 1.15 22.68 -2.80
CA SER A 41 0.59 23.41 -3.96
C SER A 41 1.41 24.65 -4.29
N LYS A 42 1.78 25.44 -3.27
CA LYS A 42 2.64 26.63 -3.45
C LYS A 42 4.03 26.26 -3.96
N LEU A 43 4.56 25.12 -3.52
CA LEU A 43 5.86 24.64 -3.99
C LEU A 43 5.80 24.21 -5.46
N LEU A 44 4.76 23.48 -5.87
CA LEU A 44 4.56 23.09 -7.27
C LEU A 44 4.37 24.31 -8.17
N GLU A 45 3.56 25.29 -7.76
CA GLU A 45 3.40 26.58 -8.46
C GLU A 45 4.73 27.33 -8.61
N ALA A 46 5.55 27.35 -7.56
CA ALA A 46 6.88 27.97 -7.61
C ALA A 46 7.82 27.20 -8.56
N MET A 47 7.81 25.87 -8.52
CA MET A 47 8.61 25.03 -9.41
C MET A 47 8.19 25.17 -10.88
N GLU A 48 6.89 25.32 -11.15
CA GLU A 48 6.36 25.59 -12.50
C GLU A 48 6.78 26.98 -12.98
N THR A 49 6.61 28.01 -12.15
CA THR A 49 7.02 29.40 -12.46
C THR A 49 8.52 29.48 -12.74
N GLU A 50 9.32 28.70 -12.02
CA GLU A 50 10.77 28.58 -12.25
C GLU A 50 11.11 27.72 -13.47
N GLY A 51 10.14 27.08 -14.10
CA GLY A 51 10.29 26.21 -15.27
C GLY A 51 10.99 24.89 -14.96
N LEU A 52 10.96 24.41 -13.71
CA LEU A 52 11.51 23.11 -13.30
C LEU A 52 10.57 21.95 -13.64
N ILE A 53 9.27 22.22 -13.62
CA ILE A 53 8.21 21.28 -14.00
C ILE A 53 7.27 21.96 -15.00
N GLY A 54 6.52 21.16 -15.76
CA GLY A 54 5.48 21.63 -16.66
C GLY A 54 4.18 20.86 -16.45
N HIS A 55 3.08 21.45 -16.89
CA HIS A 55 1.74 20.89 -16.78
C HIS A 55 1.16 20.59 -18.18
N GLU A 56 0.49 19.45 -18.32
CA GLU A 56 -0.21 19.02 -19.52
C GLU A 56 -1.62 18.54 -19.10
N GLY A 57 -2.68 19.10 -19.68
CA GLY A 57 -4.04 18.73 -19.32
C GLY A 57 -5.09 19.40 -20.20
N ARG A 58 -6.17 18.67 -20.52
CA ARG A 58 -7.37 19.21 -21.18
C ARG A 58 -8.44 19.52 -20.13
N TYR A 59 -9.04 20.69 -20.21
CA TYR A 59 -10.26 21.02 -19.49
C TYR A 59 -11.45 20.39 -20.21
N GLU A 60 -11.78 19.14 -19.92
CA GLU A 60 -13.05 18.54 -20.36
C GLU A 60 -13.78 17.93 -19.16
N ASN A 61 -14.91 18.54 -18.80
CA ASN A 61 -15.98 18.04 -17.92
C ASN A 61 -15.55 17.35 -16.61
N SER A 62 -15.53 18.13 -15.52
CA SER A 62 -15.49 17.72 -14.09
C SER A 62 -14.35 16.81 -13.59
N ASP A 63 -13.62 16.13 -14.47
CA ASP A 63 -12.45 15.32 -14.13
C ASP A 63 -11.17 16.01 -14.60
N THR A 64 -10.55 16.77 -13.70
CA THR A 64 -9.29 17.46 -13.97
C THR A 64 -8.11 16.48 -13.94
N PHE A 65 -7.71 15.98 -15.12
CA PHE A 65 -6.44 15.29 -15.28
C PHE A 65 -5.31 16.30 -15.51
N GLU A 66 -4.69 16.73 -14.43
CA GLU A 66 -3.46 17.53 -14.45
C GLU A 66 -2.25 16.59 -14.47
N LYS A 67 -1.55 16.51 -15.60
CA LYS A 67 -0.30 15.76 -15.74
C LYS A 67 0.87 16.72 -15.53
N ILE A 68 1.76 16.37 -14.62
CA ILE A 68 2.98 17.12 -14.29
C ILE A 68 4.17 16.33 -14.83
N PHE A 69 5.09 17.02 -15.49
CA PHE A 69 6.31 16.44 -16.05
C PHE A 69 7.55 17.28 -15.68
N ILE A 70 8.72 16.67 -15.70
CA ILE A 70 9.99 17.36 -15.45
C ILE A 70 10.52 17.99 -16.74
N THR A 71 10.92 19.27 -16.69
CA THR A 71 11.54 19.95 -17.82
C THR A 71 13.04 19.65 -17.89
N GLU A 72 13.72 20.02 -18.99
CA GLU A 72 15.19 19.95 -19.05
C GLU A 72 15.86 20.79 -17.95
N LYS A 73 15.32 21.99 -17.68
CA LYS A 73 15.79 22.84 -16.58
C LYS A 73 15.61 22.18 -15.22
N GLY A 74 14.51 21.44 -15.02
CA GLY A 74 14.29 20.61 -13.84
C GLY A 74 15.33 19.50 -13.68
N LYS A 75 15.71 18.83 -14.78
CA LYS A 75 16.75 17.79 -14.77
C LYS A 75 18.11 18.37 -14.41
N GLU A 76 18.48 19.50 -15.01
CA GLU A 76 19.73 20.22 -14.69
C GLU A 76 19.76 20.65 -13.22
N PHE A 77 18.65 21.19 -12.72
CA PHE A 77 18.51 21.55 -11.31
C PHE A 77 18.69 20.34 -10.39
N LEU A 78 18.08 19.20 -10.72
CA LEU A 78 18.21 17.96 -9.96
C LEU A 78 19.67 17.52 -9.91
N ILE A 79 20.34 17.41 -11.05
CA ILE A 79 21.75 16.98 -11.14
C ILE A 79 22.66 17.91 -10.33
N LYS A 80 22.49 19.23 -10.45
CA LYS A 80 23.31 20.24 -9.78
C LYS A 80 23.18 20.23 -8.25
N ASN A 81 22.01 19.82 -7.74
CA ASN A 81 21.70 19.92 -6.32
C ASN A 81 21.57 18.57 -5.61
N HIS A 82 21.58 17.44 -6.34
CA HIS A 82 21.50 16.10 -5.76
C HIS A 82 22.61 15.83 -4.72
N SER A 83 23.81 16.36 -4.90
CA SER A 83 24.91 16.21 -3.93
C SER A 83 24.84 17.19 -2.75
N LYS A 84 23.95 18.19 -2.80
CA LYS A 84 23.79 19.24 -1.78
C LYS A 84 22.65 19.00 -0.83
N ALA A 85 21.76 18.05 -1.15
CA ALA A 85 20.87 17.49 -0.15
C ALA A 85 21.76 16.70 0.83
N THR A 86 22.05 17.28 1.99
CA THR A 86 22.56 16.52 3.13
C THR A 86 21.43 15.62 3.59
N TYR A 87 21.41 14.44 3.01
CA TYR A 87 20.59 13.35 3.47
C TYR A 87 21.15 12.87 4.81
N THR A 88 20.32 12.73 5.84
CA THR A 88 20.67 11.75 6.87
C THR A 88 20.47 10.37 6.25
N GLU A 89 21.43 9.47 6.44
CA GLU A 89 21.37 8.08 5.94
C GLU A 89 20.04 7.41 6.33
N ASP A 90 19.55 7.72 7.53
CA ASP A 90 18.25 7.28 8.05
C ASP A 90 17.06 7.75 7.19
N MET A 91 17.06 9.01 6.72
CA MET A 91 15.97 9.57 5.89
C MET A 91 15.95 9.01 4.47
N ILE A 92 17.10 8.62 3.90
CA ILE A 92 17.15 7.93 2.60
C ILE A 92 16.70 6.48 2.72
N ILE A 93 17.15 5.77 3.74
CA ILE A 93 16.97 4.31 3.85
C ILE A 93 15.54 3.98 4.27
N GLN A 94 14.99 4.65 5.30
CA GLN A 94 13.56 4.54 5.61
C GLN A 94 12.71 5.13 4.46
N GLY A 95 13.16 6.24 3.88
CA GLY A 95 12.40 6.96 2.87
C GLY A 95 12.27 6.25 1.53
N ARG A 96 13.34 5.68 0.97
CA ARG A 96 13.30 5.12 -0.40
C ARG A 96 12.74 3.71 -0.47
N GLU A 97 13.08 2.86 0.49
CA GLU A 97 12.69 1.45 0.44
C GLU A 97 11.32 1.18 1.05
N GLU A 98 10.87 1.98 2.02
CA GLU A 98 9.49 1.89 2.50
C GLU A 98 8.56 2.69 1.60
N LEU A 99 8.87 3.93 1.20
CA LEU A 99 7.91 4.71 0.41
C LEU A 99 7.75 4.27 -1.05
N ILE A 100 8.80 3.91 -1.79
CA ILE A 100 8.59 3.50 -3.20
C ILE A 100 7.83 2.16 -3.26
N ASN A 101 8.01 1.34 -2.22
CA ASN A 101 7.29 0.09 -2.06
C ASN A 101 5.88 0.27 -1.49
N ASP A 102 5.65 1.27 -0.65
CA ASP A 102 4.34 1.54 -0.02
C ASP A 102 3.44 2.47 -0.83
N PHE A 103 3.98 3.34 -1.68
CA PHE A 103 3.21 4.32 -2.48
C PHE A 103 2.76 3.82 -3.85
N LEU A 104 3.27 2.67 -4.30
CA LEU A 104 2.65 1.90 -5.40
C LEU A 104 1.61 0.92 -4.87
N CYS A 105 1.36 0.92 -3.56
CA CYS A 105 0.39 0.03 -2.97
C CYS A 105 -1.01 0.63 -2.98
N LEU A 106 -1.96 -0.10 -3.53
CA LEU A 106 -3.36 0.27 -3.47
C LEU A 106 -3.92 -0.05 -2.08
N PRO A 107 -4.66 0.88 -1.43
CA PRO A 107 -5.25 0.64 -0.12
C PRO A 107 -6.38 -0.37 -0.25
N VAL A 108 -6.37 -1.42 0.55
CA VAL A 108 -7.44 -2.41 0.57
C VAL A 108 -7.99 -2.53 1.98
N VAL A 109 -9.31 -2.63 2.10
CA VAL A 109 -9.99 -2.84 3.38
C VAL A 109 -10.71 -4.18 3.36
N ILE A 110 -10.39 -5.05 4.31
CA ILE A 110 -11.16 -6.27 4.56
C ILE A 110 -12.04 -6.03 5.79
N ARG A 111 -13.36 -6.08 5.59
CA ARG A 111 -14.37 -5.93 6.66
C ARG A 111 -14.95 -7.29 6.99
N ILE A 112 -14.97 -7.64 8.27
CA ILE A 112 -15.48 -8.91 8.79
C ILE A 112 -16.57 -8.61 9.82
N SER A 113 -17.79 -9.05 9.53
CA SER A 113 -18.98 -8.82 10.36
C SER A 113 -19.32 -10.03 11.22
N ASN A 114 -19.99 -9.80 12.35
CA ASN A 114 -20.45 -10.85 13.27
C ASN A 114 -19.34 -11.76 13.81
N ILE A 115 -18.14 -11.22 13.99
CA ILE A 115 -16.98 -11.97 14.50
C ILE A 115 -16.88 -11.90 16.03
N PRO A 116 -16.69 -13.03 16.74
CA PRO A 116 -16.41 -13.01 18.18
C PRO A 116 -15.10 -12.28 18.50
N GLN A 117 -15.07 -11.58 19.64
CA GLN A 117 -13.93 -10.74 20.02
C GLN A 117 -12.60 -11.50 20.09
N GLU A 118 -12.64 -12.73 20.60
CA GLU A 118 -11.48 -13.63 20.73
C GLU A 118 -10.93 -14.05 19.36
N ILE A 119 -11.82 -14.40 18.43
CA ILE A 119 -11.46 -14.77 17.06
C ILE A 119 -10.87 -13.58 16.32
N ALA A 120 -11.46 -12.39 16.47
CA ALA A 120 -10.94 -11.15 15.90
C ALA A 120 -9.52 -10.85 16.39
N SER A 121 -9.28 -10.98 17.70
CA SER A 121 -7.95 -10.77 18.28
C SER A 121 -6.92 -11.78 17.76
N LYS A 122 -7.29 -13.06 17.68
CA LYS A 122 -6.40 -14.11 17.16
C LYS A 122 -6.09 -13.94 15.67
N LEU A 123 -7.04 -13.44 14.88
CA LEU A 123 -6.84 -13.12 13.47
C LEU A 123 -5.82 -11.99 13.30
N ILE A 124 -5.96 -10.88 14.05
CA ILE A 124 -5.01 -9.76 14.02
C ILE A 124 -3.60 -10.24 14.37
N GLU A 125 -3.44 -10.94 15.51
CA GLU A 125 -2.15 -11.46 15.96
C GLU A 125 -1.49 -12.36 14.90
N THR A 126 -2.29 -13.17 14.21
CA THR A 126 -1.81 -14.07 13.17
C THR A 126 -1.34 -13.30 11.93
N ILE A 127 -2.09 -12.29 11.50
CA ILE A 127 -1.72 -11.43 10.36
C ILE A 127 -0.44 -10.66 10.67
N GLU A 128 -0.32 -10.08 11.87
CA GLU A 128 0.89 -9.39 12.33
C GLU A 128 2.10 -10.33 12.38
N THR A 129 1.91 -11.57 12.84
CA THR A 129 2.99 -12.57 12.87
C THR A 129 3.43 -12.93 11.45
N ILE A 130 2.47 -13.15 10.54
CA ILE A 130 2.71 -13.39 9.11
C ILE A 130 3.43 -12.21 8.46
N GLU A 131 3.12 -10.96 8.85
CA GLU A 131 3.79 -9.75 8.38
C GLU A 131 5.30 -9.83 8.61
N THR A 132 5.71 -10.33 9.77
CA THR A 132 7.12 -10.48 10.19
C THR A 132 7.84 -11.72 9.65
N GLU A 133 7.31 -12.37 8.60
CA GLU A 133 7.83 -13.58 7.95
C GLU A 133 7.75 -14.88 8.79
N LYS A 134 7.13 -14.86 9.97
CA LYS A 134 6.93 -16.06 10.78
C LYS A 134 5.53 -16.61 10.57
N LEU A 135 5.44 -17.91 10.29
CA LEU A 135 4.16 -18.61 10.35
C LEU A 135 3.90 -19.00 11.82
N PRO A 136 2.75 -18.66 12.42
CA PRO A 136 2.45 -19.10 13.78
C PRO A 136 2.42 -20.62 13.88
N LYS A 137 2.98 -21.17 14.97
CA LYS A 137 3.03 -22.64 15.18
C LYS A 137 1.65 -23.30 15.10
N TRP A 138 0.65 -22.67 15.71
CA TRP A 138 -0.72 -23.19 15.68
C TRP A 138 -1.26 -23.29 14.26
N LEU A 139 -0.92 -22.34 13.39
CA LEU A 139 -1.37 -22.31 12.00
C LEU A 139 -0.66 -23.40 11.21
N GLU A 140 0.64 -23.60 11.45
CA GLU A 140 1.42 -24.68 10.84
C GLU A 140 0.88 -26.06 11.22
N GLU A 141 0.59 -26.28 12.51
CA GLU A 141 0.02 -27.52 13.03
C GLU A 141 -1.40 -27.75 12.49
N ARG A 142 -2.24 -26.71 12.47
CA ARG A 142 -3.61 -26.81 11.95
C ARG A 142 -3.63 -27.11 10.46
N LEU A 143 -2.76 -26.46 9.69
CA LEU A 143 -2.59 -26.76 8.29
C LEU A 143 -2.25 -28.23 8.14
N LYS A 144 -1.23 -28.75 8.84
CA LYS A 144 -0.77 -30.15 8.72
C LYS A 144 -1.83 -31.18 9.10
N SER A 145 -2.86 -30.78 9.83
CA SER A 145 -3.94 -31.63 10.31
C SER A 145 -5.25 -31.48 9.53
N LEU A 146 -5.27 -30.75 8.40
CA LEU A 146 -6.47 -30.60 7.57
C LEU A 146 -6.86 -31.94 6.95
N THR A 147 -8.16 -32.25 6.97
CA THR A 147 -8.68 -33.44 6.30
C THR A 147 -8.85 -33.19 4.80
N GLU A 148 -8.93 -34.26 3.99
CA GLU A 148 -9.22 -34.13 2.56
C GLU A 148 -10.54 -33.40 2.31
N GLU A 149 -11.59 -33.66 3.09
CA GLU A 149 -12.88 -32.99 2.97
C GLU A 149 -12.79 -31.48 3.21
N GLU A 150 -11.97 -31.04 4.18
CA GLU A 150 -11.72 -29.62 4.45
C GLU A 150 -10.91 -28.95 3.34
N ILE A 151 -9.97 -29.70 2.73
CA ILE A 151 -9.16 -29.23 1.61
C ILE A 151 -10.03 -29.12 0.36
N TRP A 152 -10.77 -30.16 0.00
CA TRP A 152 -11.61 -30.21 -1.21
C TRP A 152 -12.85 -29.32 -1.11
N GLY A 153 -13.36 -29.06 0.09
CA GLY A 153 -14.47 -28.14 0.33
C GLY A 153 -14.10 -26.66 0.22
N ASN A 154 -12.82 -26.33 -0.03
CA ASN A 154 -12.35 -24.95 -0.10
C ASN A 154 -11.26 -24.79 -1.16
N ASP A 155 -11.60 -24.14 -2.28
CA ASP A 155 -10.68 -23.92 -3.41
C ASP A 155 -9.37 -23.20 -2.99
N TYR A 156 -9.39 -22.39 -1.93
CA TYR A 156 -8.18 -21.74 -1.40
C TYR A 156 -7.24 -22.74 -0.71
N LEU A 157 -7.78 -23.73 0.00
CA LEU A 157 -7.01 -24.76 0.71
C LEU A 157 -6.45 -25.86 -0.21
N GLN A 158 -7.11 -26.14 -1.35
CA GLN A 158 -6.59 -27.08 -2.37
C GLN A 158 -5.23 -26.68 -2.91
N THR A 159 -4.85 -25.40 -2.77
CA THR A 159 -3.58 -24.84 -3.21
C THR A 159 -2.45 -25.04 -2.18
N TYR A 160 -2.41 -26.19 -1.52
CA TYR A 160 -1.65 -26.41 -0.28
C TYR A 160 -0.12 -26.25 -0.43
N ASP A 161 0.47 -26.70 -1.55
CA ASP A 161 1.89 -26.49 -1.87
C ASP A 161 2.25 -25.02 -2.12
N ILE A 162 1.24 -24.19 -2.36
CA ILE A 162 1.40 -22.79 -2.74
C ILE A 162 1.36 -21.88 -1.49
N PHE A 163 0.77 -22.31 -0.37
CA PHE A 163 0.52 -21.44 0.79
C PHE A 163 1.79 -21.00 1.54
N ILE A 164 2.68 -21.95 1.88
CA ILE A 164 3.93 -21.63 2.61
C ILE A 164 4.85 -20.76 1.73
N HIS A 165 4.92 -21.06 0.44
CA HIS A 165 5.74 -20.30 -0.51
C HIS A 165 5.12 -18.94 -0.87
N ARG A 166 3.78 -18.78 -0.82
CA ARG A 166 3.10 -17.49 -1.08
C ARG A 166 3.08 -16.55 0.11
N ILE A 167 2.95 -17.05 1.34
CA ILE A 167 3.08 -16.21 2.55
C ILE A 167 4.44 -15.48 2.56
N LYS A 168 5.51 -16.15 2.12
CA LYS A 168 6.84 -15.53 1.96
C LYS A 168 6.91 -14.50 0.83
N ASN A 169 6.05 -14.61 -0.17
CA ASN A 169 5.98 -13.73 -1.34
C ASN A 169 4.72 -12.85 -1.32
N LYS A 170 4.20 -12.53 -0.12
CA LYS A 170 3.00 -11.70 0.03
C LYS A 170 3.22 -10.33 -0.64
N ASN A 171 2.22 -9.91 -1.40
CA ASN A 171 2.22 -8.61 -2.07
C ASN A 171 1.47 -7.53 -1.28
N TRP A 172 0.98 -7.87 -0.09
CA TRP A 172 0.29 -6.97 0.82
C TRP A 172 1.15 -6.67 2.05
N ARG A 173 0.92 -5.52 2.67
CA ARG A 173 1.43 -5.13 3.98
C ARG A 173 0.27 -4.74 4.88
N PHE A 174 0.23 -5.29 6.09
CA PHE A 174 -0.75 -4.90 7.11
C PHE A 174 -0.43 -3.52 7.68
N ARG A 175 -1.45 -2.65 7.81
CA ARG A 175 -1.27 -1.26 8.28
C ARG A 175 -1.83 -1.05 9.66
N HIS A 176 -3.11 -1.33 9.83
CA HIS A 176 -3.81 -1.17 11.10
C HIS A 176 -5.15 -1.91 11.03
N PHE A 177 -5.84 -1.94 12.16
CA PHE A 177 -7.20 -2.43 12.25
C PHE A 177 -8.12 -1.42 12.94
N LYS A 178 -9.41 -1.53 12.68
CA LYS A 178 -10.46 -0.89 13.46
C LYS A 178 -11.37 -1.97 14.02
N LYS A 179 -11.74 -1.84 15.28
CA LYS A 179 -12.58 -2.81 15.99
C LYS A 179 -13.80 -2.10 16.54
N GLU A 180 -14.96 -2.55 16.09
CA GLU A 180 -16.27 -2.19 16.63
C GLU A 180 -16.95 -3.49 17.07
N GLU A 181 -17.96 -3.41 17.96
CA GLU A 181 -18.48 -4.54 18.76
C GLU A 181 -18.42 -5.92 18.08
N ARG A 182 -18.95 -6.03 16.86
CA ARG A 182 -18.97 -7.26 16.04
C ARG A 182 -18.39 -7.07 14.65
N CYS A 183 -17.65 -5.99 14.42
CA CYS A 183 -17.04 -5.68 13.14
C CYS A 183 -15.54 -5.48 13.29
N LEU A 184 -14.79 -6.16 12.44
CA LEU A 184 -13.35 -5.97 12.32
C LEU A 184 -13.04 -5.42 10.93
N GLU A 185 -12.39 -4.26 10.87
CA GLU A 185 -11.77 -3.77 9.65
C GLU A 185 -10.26 -3.99 9.71
N LEU A 186 -9.72 -4.62 8.67
CA LEU A 186 -8.29 -4.82 8.48
C LEU A 186 -7.86 -3.98 7.28
N HIS A 187 -6.88 -3.10 7.50
CA HIS A 187 -6.40 -2.16 6.50
C HIS A 187 -5.05 -2.62 5.97
N PHE A 188 -4.95 -2.74 4.65
CA PHE A 188 -3.77 -3.24 3.95
C PHE A 188 -3.32 -2.27 2.87
N SER A 189 -2.08 -2.46 2.42
CA SER A 189 -1.55 -1.84 1.21
C SER A 189 -0.94 -2.91 0.29
N CYS A 190 -1.33 -2.96 -0.99
CA CYS A 190 -0.94 -4.03 -1.91
C CYS A 190 -0.12 -3.57 -3.13
N LYS A 191 1.03 -4.20 -3.40
CA LYS A 191 1.86 -3.97 -4.60
C LYS A 191 1.36 -4.78 -5.79
N ASN A 192 0.82 -4.13 -6.83
CA ASN A 192 0.55 -4.69 -8.18
C ASN A 192 -0.32 -5.98 -8.27
N SER A 193 -0.78 -6.51 -7.14
CA SER A 193 -1.55 -7.76 -7.01
C SER A 193 -2.22 -7.75 -5.64
N SER A 194 -3.49 -8.14 -5.58
CA SER A 194 -4.30 -8.06 -4.36
C SER A 194 -4.93 -9.40 -3.98
N SER A 195 -4.26 -10.52 -4.28
CA SER A 195 -4.74 -11.82 -3.79
C SER A 195 -4.52 -11.94 -2.29
N PHE A 196 -5.60 -11.84 -1.51
CA PHE A 196 -5.61 -12.02 -0.05
C PHE A 196 -5.83 -13.46 0.40
N PHE A 197 -5.44 -14.44 -0.44
CA PHE A 197 -5.66 -15.86 -0.14
C PHE A 197 -5.10 -16.24 1.23
N ASP A 198 -3.95 -15.70 1.63
CA ASP A 198 -3.36 -15.96 2.94
C ASP A 198 -4.27 -15.52 4.10
N VAL A 199 -4.82 -14.32 4.00
CA VAL A 199 -5.73 -13.74 5.01
C VAL A 199 -7.06 -14.48 5.03
N ILE A 200 -7.62 -14.80 3.85
CA ILE A 200 -8.88 -15.54 3.70
C ILE A 200 -8.74 -16.94 4.30
N THR A 201 -7.64 -17.64 4.01
CA THR A 201 -7.37 -18.97 4.57
C THR A 201 -7.23 -18.93 6.08
N VAL A 202 -6.49 -17.97 6.64
CA VAL A 202 -6.40 -17.84 8.11
C VAL A 202 -7.78 -17.60 8.71
N ALA A 203 -8.58 -16.70 8.12
CA ALA A 203 -9.92 -16.41 8.60
C ALA A 203 -10.82 -17.66 8.59
N PHE A 204 -10.78 -18.41 7.49
CA PHE A 204 -11.49 -19.68 7.35
C PHE A 204 -11.08 -20.70 8.43
N LEU A 205 -9.77 -20.88 8.66
CA LEU A 205 -9.25 -21.82 9.67
C LEU A 205 -9.59 -21.41 11.11
N LEU A 206 -9.87 -20.13 11.33
CA LEU A 206 -10.40 -19.61 12.58
C LEU A 206 -11.92 -19.75 12.71
N GLY A 207 -12.59 -20.35 11.72
CA GLY A 207 -14.03 -20.60 11.73
C GLY A 207 -14.87 -19.41 11.27
N ILE A 208 -14.28 -18.45 10.55
CA ILE A 208 -15.02 -17.33 9.95
C ILE A 208 -15.63 -17.79 8.64
N ASP A 209 -16.95 -17.63 8.50
CA ASP A 209 -17.65 -17.82 7.23
C ASP A 209 -17.32 -16.65 6.30
N CYS A 210 -16.27 -16.81 5.51
CA CYS A 210 -15.76 -15.76 4.63
C CYS A 210 -16.79 -15.35 3.57
N TYR A 211 -17.74 -16.22 3.20
CA TYR A 211 -18.75 -15.91 2.19
C TYR A 211 -19.80 -14.93 2.72
N THR A 212 -20.30 -15.15 3.93
CA THR A 212 -21.36 -14.31 4.51
C THR A 212 -20.86 -13.20 5.41
N GLN A 213 -19.66 -13.35 5.98
CA GLN A 213 -19.12 -12.42 6.98
C GLN A 213 -18.05 -11.48 6.44
N MET A 214 -17.40 -11.77 5.30
CA MET A 214 -16.27 -10.99 4.80
C MET A 214 -16.62 -10.19 3.54
N VAL A 215 -16.18 -8.93 3.52
CA VAL A 215 -16.23 -8.04 2.35
C VAL A 215 -14.85 -7.43 2.16
N ILE A 216 -14.32 -7.51 0.95
CA ILE A 216 -13.04 -6.94 0.55
C ILE A 216 -13.32 -5.75 -0.38
N ASP A 217 -12.81 -4.59 -0.01
CA ASP A 217 -12.87 -3.35 -0.76
C ASP A 217 -11.51 -3.09 -1.40
N ASP A 218 -11.40 -3.47 -2.67
CA ASP A 218 -10.15 -3.50 -3.42
C ASP A 218 -10.19 -2.51 -4.58
N PRO A 219 -9.25 -1.57 -4.69
CA PRO A 219 -9.22 -0.60 -5.79
C PRO A 219 -9.05 -1.22 -7.18
N ILE A 220 -8.54 -2.46 -7.29
CA ILE A 220 -8.37 -3.17 -8.57
C ILE A 220 -9.66 -3.90 -8.97
N PHE A 221 -10.29 -4.61 -8.03
CA PHE A 221 -11.40 -5.53 -8.31
C PHE A 221 -12.76 -5.01 -7.86
N GLY A 222 -12.82 -3.85 -7.22
CA GLY A 222 -14.01 -3.31 -6.58
C GLY A 222 -14.33 -4.01 -5.26
N VAL A 223 -15.59 -3.92 -4.84
CA VAL A 223 -16.08 -4.53 -3.60
C VAL A 223 -16.57 -5.95 -3.89
N TYR A 224 -16.03 -6.94 -3.18
CA TYR A 224 -16.41 -8.35 -3.36
C TYR A 224 -16.39 -9.14 -2.04
N SER A 225 -17.02 -10.31 -2.04
CA SER A 225 -16.92 -11.29 -0.96
C SER A 225 -16.22 -12.55 -1.48
N PRO A 226 -15.28 -13.14 -0.73
CA PRO A 226 -14.70 -14.42 -1.08
C PRO A 226 -15.80 -15.47 -1.23
N LYS A 227 -15.82 -16.19 -2.35
CA LYS A 227 -16.66 -17.37 -2.55
C LYS A 227 -15.88 -18.62 -2.25
#